data_AF-A0A2S9EDJ8-F1
#
_entry.id   AF-A0A2S9EDJ8-F1
#
_cell.length_a   1.000
_cell.length_b   1.000
_cell.length_c   1.000
_cell.angle_alpha   90.00
_cell.angle_beta   90.00
_cell.angle_gamma   90.00
#
_symmetry.space_group_name_H-M   'P 1'
#
loop_
_entity.id
_entity.type
_entity.pdbx_description
1 polymer ?
#
loop_
_entity_poly.entity_id
_entity_poly.type
_entity_poly.pdbx_seq_one_letter_code
_entity_poly.pdbx_strand_id
1 'polypeptide(L)'
;MHKVLLLALLVSPVALAQSVSVEPNSLMRLPSSASVLQLERLDVADYGTLLIPANLSQVSVDELHLGREARITIVPGSTGLQLQVRNAQLEHGSQITSRGAPGTHEKPAKAGRDLTLRINALTAEELLIDARGGAGAQGYAGLDGANGVDPGCTWGSAGRGHNGDNGGDGLPGGAGALVRVELPQSFPAEQIKVWVDGGAGGLAGTAGKPGRGGQSKGCLVYQADGGEKGRPGLEGQPGPAGPAGSVTIQRL
;
A
#
# COMPACT_ATOMS: atom_id res chain seq x y z
N MET A 1 -47.06 -18.59 56.96
CA MET A 1 -46.47 -17.45 56.22
C MET A 1 -45.14 -17.93 55.68
N HIS A 2 -45.12 -18.23 54.39
CA HIS A 2 -44.11 -19.03 53.70
C HIS A 2 -43.54 -18.22 52.54
N LYS A 3 -42.25 -18.42 52.28
CA LYS A 3 -41.54 -18.09 51.02
C LYS A 3 -41.37 -16.60 50.72
N VAL A 4 -40.24 -16.05 51.18
CA VAL A 4 -39.51 -15.06 50.38
C VAL A 4 -38.17 -15.69 50.05
N LEU A 5 -38.18 -16.32 48.88
CA LEU A 5 -37.09 -17.05 48.26
C LEU A 5 -36.01 -16.04 47.85
N LEU A 6 -34.78 -16.25 48.35
CA LEU A 6 -33.58 -15.60 47.85
C LEU A 6 -33.45 -15.89 46.34
N LEU A 7 -33.77 -14.91 45.51
CA LEU A 7 -33.44 -14.88 44.09
C LEU A 7 -32.45 -13.73 43.83
N ALA A 8 -31.26 -13.83 44.41
CA ALA A 8 -30.09 -13.11 43.92
C ALA A 8 -29.46 -13.96 42.81
N LEU A 9 -30.11 -13.97 41.65
CA LEU A 9 -29.60 -14.64 40.47
C LEU A 9 -28.37 -13.86 39.98
N LEU A 10 -27.24 -14.56 39.94
CA LEU A 10 -25.98 -14.10 39.37
C LEU A 10 -26.20 -13.62 37.93
N VAL A 11 -26.22 -12.31 37.74
CA VAL A 11 -25.95 -11.71 36.43
C VAL A 11 -24.43 -11.66 36.29
N SER A 12 -23.81 -12.81 36.05
CA SER A 12 -22.47 -12.84 35.50
C SER A 12 -22.57 -12.27 34.09
N PRO A 13 -21.88 -11.17 33.76
CA PRO A 13 -21.76 -10.75 32.37
C PRO A 13 -21.07 -11.91 31.65
N VAL A 14 -21.79 -12.51 30.70
CA VAL A 14 -21.20 -13.47 29.77
C VAL A 14 -20.10 -12.70 29.07
N ALA A 15 -18.85 -12.97 29.46
CA ALA A 15 -17.70 -12.55 28.68
C ALA A 15 -17.90 -13.21 27.32
N LEU A 16 -18.34 -12.42 26.33
CA LEU A 16 -18.39 -12.86 24.95
C LEU A 16 -16.95 -13.19 24.57
N ALA A 17 -16.62 -14.47 24.60
CA ALA A 17 -15.48 -15.04 23.90
C ALA A 17 -15.60 -14.60 22.44
N GLN A 18 -14.89 -13.54 22.06
CA GLN A 18 -14.90 -13.06 20.68
C GLN A 18 -13.99 -13.99 19.88
N SER A 19 -14.58 -15.08 19.38
CA SER A 19 -13.98 -15.92 18.35
C SER A 19 -14.23 -15.28 17.00
N VAL A 20 -13.17 -15.01 16.24
CA VAL A 20 -13.26 -14.48 14.88
C VAL A 20 -12.75 -15.55 13.93
N SER A 21 -13.56 -15.90 12.93
CA SER A 21 -13.18 -16.88 11.90
C SER A 21 -13.38 -16.25 10.52
N VAL A 22 -12.37 -16.35 9.68
CA VAL A 22 -12.41 -15.93 8.27
C VAL A 22 -12.53 -17.17 7.42
N GLU A 23 -13.53 -17.21 6.54
CA GLU A 23 -13.77 -18.34 5.64
C GLU A 23 -12.68 -18.45 4.55
N PRO A 24 -12.47 -19.64 3.95
CA PRO A 24 -11.49 -19.81 2.89
C PRO A 24 -11.76 -18.89 1.70
N ASN A 25 -10.70 -18.33 1.11
CA ASN A 25 -10.79 -17.38 -0.01
C ASN A 25 -11.67 -16.16 0.25
N SER A 26 -11.96 -15.84 1.52
CA SER A 26 -12.81 -14.72 1.89
C SER A 26 -11.99 -13.59 2.52
N LEU A 27 -12.62 -12.43 2.64
CA LEU A 27 -12.05 -11.27 3.30
C LEU A 27 -12.97 -10.81 4.43
N MET A 28 -12.41 -10.70 5.63
CA MET A 28 -13.11 -10.18 6.81
C MET A 28 -12.36 -8.97 7.35
N ARG A 29 -13.09 -7.95 7.79
CA ARG A 29 -12.52 -6.77 8.45
C ARG A 29 -12.89 -6.78 9.93
N LEU A 30 -11.91 -6.58 10.81
CA LEU A 30 -12.17 -6.43 12.24
C LEU A 30 -13.01 -5.16 12.52
N PRO A 31 -13.81 -5.16 13.60
CA PRO A 31 -14.56 -3.99 14.02
C PRO A 31 -13.67 -2.77 14.22
N SER A 32 -14.15 -1.60 13.79
CA SER A 32 -13.45 -0.31 13.94
C SER A 32 -14.06 0.59 15.02
N SER A 33 -14.88 0.04 15.91
CA SER A 33 -15.56 0.80 16.98
C SER A 33 -14.68 1.03 18.21
N ALA A 34 -13.62 0.24 18.38
CA ALA A 34 -12.68 0.33 19.49
C ALA A 34 -11.24 0.55 18.99
N SER A 35 -10.34 0.99 19.87
CA SER A 35 -8.90 1.09 19.63
C SER A 35 -8.12 -0.15 20.12
N VAL A 36 -8.72 -0.94 21.01
CA VAL A 36 -8.14 -2.17 21.57
C VAL A 36 -9.13 -3.31 21.35
N LEU A 37 -8.63 -4.46 20.90
CA LEU A 37 -9.41 -5.67 20.71
C LEU A 37 -8.76 -6.85 21.44
N GLN A 38 -9.58 -7.64 22.13
CA GLN A 38 -9.18 -8.86 22.83
C GLN A 38 -9.97 -10.02 22.22
N LEU A 39 -9.27 -11.00 21.66
CA LEU A 39 -9.86 -12.16 21.01
C LEU A 39 -9.35 -13.42 21.71
N GLU A 40 -10.25 -14.34 22.01
CA GLU A 40 -9.85 -15.66 22.50
C GLU A 40 -9.26 -16.50 21.36
N ARG A 41 -9.94 -16.49 20.21
CA ARG A 41 -9.53 -17.24 19.04
C ARG A 41 -9.69 -16.42 17.77
N LEU A 42 -8.65 -16.40 16.95
CA LEU A 42 -8.64 -15.83 15.61
C LEU A 42 -8.18 -16.91 14.62
N ASP A 43 -9.10 -17.35 13.78
CA ASP A 43 -8.86 -18.36 12.76
C ASP A 43 -9.00 -17.73 11.37
N VAL A 44 -7.93 -17.73 10.58
CA VAL A 44 -7.96 -17.30 9.19
C VAL A 44 -7.71 -18.53 8.34
N ALA A 45 -8.77 -19.05 7.72
CA ALA A 45 -8.68 -20.25 6.91
C ALA A 45 -7.82 -20.04 5.66
N ASP A 46 -7.53 -21.13 4.95
CA ASP A 46 -6.71 -21.15 3.73
C ASP A 46 -7.12 -20.06 2.73
N TYR A 47 -6.12 -19.32 2.25
CA TYR A 47 -6.28 -18.18 1.33
C TYR A 47 -7.19 -17.05 1.84
N GLY A 48 -7.59 -17.09 3.10
CA GLY A 48 -8.39 -16.06 3.74
C GLY A 48 -7.58 -14.79 4.03
N THR A 49 -8.25 -13.65 4.09
CA THR A 49 -7.63 -12.36 4.44
C THR A 49 -8.38 -11.67 5.57
N LEU A 50 -7.69 -11.40 6.67
CA LEU A 50 -8.16 -10.57 7.76
C LEU A 50 -7.64 -9.14 7.61
N LEU A 51 -8.51 -8.14 7.63
CA LEU A 51 -8.14 -6.73 7.65
C LEU A 51 -8.19 -6.15 9.07
N ILE A 52 -7.08 -5.58 9.54
CA ILE A 52 -6.98 -4.81 10.78
C ILE A 52 -7.07 -3.32 10.46
N PRO A 53 -8.15 -2.61 10.86
CA PRO A 53 -8.32 -1.18 10.64
C PRO A 53 -7.23 -0.29 11.24
N ALA A 54 -7.04 0.89 10.66
CA ALA A 54 -6.05 1.88 11.09
C ALA A 54 -6.29 2.46 12.50
N ASN A 55 -7.54 2.41 13.00
CA ASN A 55 -7.90 2.94 14.32
C ASN A 55 -7.58 1.98 15.48
N LEU A 56 -7.32 0.70 15.21
CA LEU A 56 -6.90 -0.25 16.24
C LEU A 56 -5.41 -0.06 16.54
N SER A 57 -5.06 0.33 17.76
CA SER A 57 -3.67 0.43 18.23
C SER A 57 -3.17 -0.85 18.88
N GLN A 58 -4.08 -1.71 19.36
CA GLN A 58 -3.72 -2.99 19.97
C GLN A 58 -4.73 -4.09 19.64
N VAL A 59 -4.21 -5.27 19.30
CA VAL A 59 -4.98 -6.51 19.16
C VAL A 59 -4.25 -7.58 19.95
N SER A 60 -4.96 -8.21 20.89
CA SER A 60 -4.45 -9.31 21.69
C SER A 60 -5.27 -10.56 21.38
N VAL A 61 -4.61 -11.68 21.12
CA VAL A 61 -5.21 -12.94 20.69
C VAL A 61 -4.64 -14.09 21.55
N ASP A 62 -5.49 -14.91 22.14
CA ASP A 62 -5.00 -16.10 22.86
C ASP A 62 -4.61 -17.24 21.91
N GLU A 63 -5.43 -17.55 20.91
CA GLU A 63 -5.15 -18.55 19.88
C GLU A 63 -5.26 -17.95 18.47
N LEU A 64 -4.14 -17.88 17.75
CA LEU A 64 -4.07 -17.46 16.35
C LEU A 64 -3.77 -18.67 15.45
N HIS A 65 -4.63 -18.90 14.47
CA HIS A 65 -4.40 -19.85 13.40
C HIS A 65 -4.42 -19.12 12.06
N LEU A 66 -3.32 -19.22 11.29
CA LEU A 66 -3.28 -18.81 9.88
C LEU A 66 -3.09 -20.05 9.02
N GLY A 67 -4.10 -20.39 8.22
CA GLY A 67 -4.03 -21.45 7.23
C GLY A 67 -3.08 -21.14 6.08
N ARG A 68 -3.03 -22.03 5.08
CA ARG A 68 -2.10 -21.88 3.95
C ARG A 68 -2.37 -20.60 3.18
N GLU A 69 -1.32 -19.84 2.89
CA GLU A 69 -1.41 -18.57 2.15
C GLU A 69 -2.38 -17.54 2.78
N ALA A 70 -2.77 -17.72 4.05
CA ALA A 70 -3.66 -16.83 4.77
C ALA A 70 -2.95 -15.52 5.13
N ARG A 71 -3.72 -14.42 5.21
CA ARG A 71 -3.14 -13.07 5.28
C ARG A 71 -3.78 -12.26 6.39
N ILE A 72 -2.95 -11.65 7.24
CA ILE A 72 -3.37 -10.52 8.07
C ILE A 72 -2.88 -9.24 7.40
N THR A 73 -3.81 -8.41 6.92
CA THR A 73 -3.53 -7.12 6.31
C THR A 73 -3.85 -5.98 7.26
N ILE A 74 -2.83 -5.28 7.71
CA ILE A 74 -2.91 -4.12 8.58
C ILE A 74 -3.00 -2.87 7.72
N VAL A 75 -4.11 -2.15 7.83
CA VAL A 75 -4.34 -0.93 7.06
C VAL A 75 -3.37 0.17 7.53
N PRO A 76 -2.75 0.94 6.60
CA PRO A 76 -1.87 2.06 6.94
C PRO A 76 -2.53 3.05 7.89
N GLY A 77 -1.80 3.45 8.93
CA GLY A 77 -2.27 4.35 9.98
C GLY A 77 -1.12 5.19 10.56
N SER A 78 -1.47 6.28 11.25
CA SER A 78 -0.49 7.17 11.90
C SER A 78 0.02 6.64 13.24
N THR A 79 -0.73 5.74 13.88
CA THR A 79 -0.36 5.09 15.13
C THR A 79 0.18 3.69 14.86
N GLY A 80 1.23 3.27 15.55
CA GLY A 80 1.71 1.88 15.48
C GLY A 80 0.64 0.89 15.95
N LEU A 81 0.75 -0.36 15.51
CA LEU A 81 -0.09 -1.47 15.97
C LEU A 81 0.73 -2.39 16.90
N GLN A 82 0.16 -2.74 18.04
CA GLN A 82 0.63 -3.84 18.87
C GLN A 82 -0.22 -5.07 18.62
N LEU A 83 0.38 -6.14 18.09
CA LEU A 83 -0.25 -7.45 17.93
C LEU A 83 0.38 -8.42 18.93
N GLN A 84 -0.40 -8.83 19.93
CA GLN A 84 0.03 -9.75 20.97
C GLN A 84 -0.68 -11.07 20.79
N VAL A 85 0.08 -12.17 20.75
CA VAL A 85 -0.45 -13.50 20.51
C VAL A 85 0.11 -14.45 21.56
N ARG A 86 -0.76 -15.19 22.26
CA ARG A 86 -0.29 -16.19 23.22
C ARG A 86 0.18 -17.45 22.50
N ASN A 87 -0.65 -18.04 21.65
CA ASN A 87 -0.32 -19.21 20.85
C ASN A 87 -0.61 -18.92 19.38
N ALA A 88 0.39 -19.11 18.51
CA ALA A 88 0.26 -18.94 17.07
C ALA A 88 0.63 -20.24 16.34
N GLN A 89 -0.24 -20.65 15.42
CA GLN A 89 0.03 -21.67 14.43
C GLN A 89 -0.06 -21.04 13.04
N LEU A 90 1.06 -21.02 12.32
CA LEU A 90 1.16 -20.41 11.00
C LEU A 90 1.52 -21.49 9.98
N GLU A 91 0.62 -21.74 9.05
CA GLU A 91 0.87 -22.66 7.96
C GLU A 91 1.65 -22.00 6.81
N HIS A 92 2.08 -22.83 5.86
CA HIS A 92 2.92 -22.43 4.75
C HIS A 92 2.36 -21.24 3.95
N GLY A 93 3.23 -20.27 3.65
CA GLY A 93 2.89 -19.08 2.85
C GLY A 93 2.02 -18.04 3.58
N SER A 94 1.62 -18.29 4.83
CA SER A 94 0.87 -17.30 5.61
C SER A 94 1.71 -16.05 5.88
N GLN A 95 1.07 -14.88 5.89
CA GLN A 95 1.78 -13.60 6.01
C GLN A 95 1.03 -12.55 6.83
N ILE A 96 1.80 -11.70 7.50
CA ILE A 96 1.33 -10.49 8.18
C ILE A 96 1.88 -9.28 7.42
N THR A 97 1.02 -8.45 6.86
CA THR A 97 1.43 -7.26 6.10
C THR A 97 0.99 -5.98 6.78
N SER A 98 1.92 -5.09 7.05
CA SER A 98 1.67 -3.69 7.46
C SER A 98 2.13 -2.69 6.40
N ARG A 99 2.21 -3.13 5.14
CA ARG A 99 2.65 -2.33 3.99
C ARG A 99 1.89 -1.00 3.85
N GLY A 100 2.61 0.03 3.44
CA GLY A 100 2.06 1.33 3.08
C GLY A 100 1.16 1.29 1.84
N ALA A 101 0.37 2.34 1.66
CA ALA A 101 -0.49 2.50 0.48
C ALA A 101 0.23 3.28 -0.62
N PRO A 102 0.08 2.89 -1.90
CA PRO A 102 0.65 3.63 -3.01
C PRO A 102 0.06 5.05 -3.10
N GLY A 103 0.88 5.98 -3.57
CA GLY A 103 0.48 7.36 -3.82
C GLY A 103 -0.34 7.50 -5.09
N THR A 104 -1.07 8.60 -5.16
CA THR A 104 -1.68 9.14 -6.37
C THR A 104 -1.15 10.56 -6.59
N HIS A 105 -1.55 11.21 -7.67
CA HIS A 105 -1.19 12.62 -7.87
C HIS A 105 -1.86 13.57 -6.84
N GLU A 106 -2.93 13.11 -6.18
CA GLU A 106 -3.64 13.89 -5.16
C GLU A 106 -3.18 13.57 -3.74
N LYS A 107 -2.69 12.35 -3.50
CA LYS A 107 -2.35 11.85 -2.18
C LYS A 107 -0.95 11.23 -2.21
N PRO A 108 -0.04 11.66 -1.33
CA PRO A 108 1.29 11.06 -1.27
C PRO A 108 1.21 9.58 -0.90
N ALA A 109 2.25 8.82 -1.26
CA ALA A 109 2.41 7.46 -0.81
C ALA A 109 2.45 7.41 0.73
N LYS A 110 1.77 6.43 1.31
CA LYS A 110 1.77 6.22 2.76
C LYS A 110 2.94 5.32 3.16
N ALA A 111 3.50 5.61 4.33
CA ALA A 111 4.47 4.73 4.95
C ALA A 111 3.84 3.39 5.36
N GLY A 112 4.69 2.37 5.50
CA GLY A 112 4.33 1.17 6.25
C GLY A 112 3.95 1.53 7.67
N ARG A 113 3.01 0.78 8.25
CA ARG A 113 2.56 1.01 9.63
C ARG A 113 3.46 0.25 10.59
N ASP A 114 3.98 0.97 11.57
CA ASP A 114 4.81 0.39 12.63
C ASP A 114 4.07 -0.76 13.33
N LEU A 115 4.80 -1.86 13.57
CA LEU A 115 4.25 -3.09 14.10
C LEU A 115 5.13 -3.62 15.23
N THR A 116 4.53 -3.77 16.41
CA THR A 116 5.10 -4.57 17.50
C THR A 116 4.34 -5.89 17.54
N LEU A 117 4.97 -6.96 17.07
CA LEU A 117 4.45 -8.32 17.11
C LEU A 117 5.07 -9.06 18.28
N ARG A 118 4.27 -9.58 19.20
CA ARG A 118 4.71 -10.45 20.29
C ARG A 118 3.99 -11.78 20.20
N ILE A 119 4.73 -12.88 20.14
CA ILE A 119 4.19 -14.24 20.12
C ILE A 119 4.85 -15.04 21.24
N ASN A 120 4.07 -15.54 22.20
CA ASN A 120 4.60 -16.28 23.34
C ASN A 120 4.89 -17.76 23.03
N ALA A 121 4.12 -18.38 22.14
CA ALA A 121 4.33 -19.72 21.62
C ALA A 121 4.03 -19.74 20.12
N LEU A 122 4.98 -20.20 19.30
CA LEU A 122 4.90 -20.17 17.84
C LEU A 122 5.21 -21.55 17.27
N THR A 123 4.28 -22.08 16.46
CA THR A 123 4.46 -23.25 15.61
C THR A 123 4.29 -22.82 14.17
N ALA A 124 5.39 -22.79 13.42
CA ALA A 124 5.38 -22.37 12.01
C ALA A 124 6.59 -22.97 11.29
N GLU A 125 6.48 -23.15 9.97
CA GLU A 125 7.66 -23.37 9.12
C GLU A 125 8.43 -22.07 8.91
N GLU A 126 7.70 -20.95 8.84
CA GLU A 126 8.23 -19.63 8.53
C GLU A 126 7.30 -18.54 9.07
N LEU A 127 7.88 -17.42 9.52
CA LEU A 127 7.17 -16.18 9.85
C LEU A 127 7.47 -15.13 8.79
N LEU A 128 6.45 -14.77 8.00
CA LEU A 128 6.53 -13.73 6.97
C LEU A 128 5.88 -12.42 7.43
N ILE A 129 6.67 -11.35 7.41
CA ILE A 129 6.19 -9.99 7.70
C ILE A 129 6.59 -9.05 6.56
N ASP A 130 5.61 -8.40 5.92
CA ASP A 130 5.86 -7.35 4.92
C ASP A 130 5.38 -6.00 5.43
N ALA A 131 6.32 -5.11 5.74
CA ALA A 131 6.07 -3.79 6.29
C ALA A 131 6.70 -2.69 5.43
N ARG A 132 6.78 -2.92 4.11
CA ARG A 132 7.38 -1.97 3.17
C ARG A 132 6.55 -0.70 2.98
N GLY A 133 7.20 0.37 2.54
CA GLY A 133 6.53 1.61 2.17
C GLY A 133 5.67 1.49 0.90
N GLY A 134 4.69 2.38 0.75
CA GLY A 134 3.89 2.48 -0.47
C GLY A 134 4.67 3.09 -1.63
N ALA A 135 4.41 2.65 -2.87
CA ALA A 135 5.08 3.21 -4.05
C ALA A 135 4.61 4.64 -4.35
N GLY A 136 5.53 5.49 -4.82
CA GLY A 136 5.24 6.83 -5.31
C GLY A 136 4.40 6.79 -6.60
N ALA A 137 3.59 7.83 -6.82
CA ALA A 137 2.81 7.95 -8.06
C ALA A 137 3.73 8.36 -9.22
N GLN A 138 3.43 7.87 -10.43
CA GLN A 138 4.14 8.29 -11.64
C GLN A 138 4.00 9.79 -11.90
N GLY A 139 4.90 10.37 -12.68
CA GLY A 139 4.79 11.74 -13.18
C GLY A 139 3.72 11.86 -14.27
N TYR A 140 3.22 13.08 -14.48
CA TYR A 140 2.27 13.35 -15.56
C TYR A 140 2.93 13.26 -16.94
N ALA A 141 2.21 12.75 -17.93
CA ALA A 141 2.66 12.86 -19.31
C ALA A 141 2.56 14.32 -19.78
N GLY A 142 3.59 14.79 -20.46
CA GLY A 142 3.57 16.07 -21.16
C GLY A 142 2.56 16.04 -22.32
N LEU A 143 1.89 17.15 -22.56
CA LEU A 143 0.95 17.29 -23.66
C LEU A 143 1.68 17.41 -25.00
N ASP A 144 1.11 16.79 -26.03
CA ASP A 144 1.61 16.93 -27.38
C ASP A 144 1.36 18.35 -27.91
N GLY A 145 2.36 18.90 -28.60
CA GLY A 145 2.26 20.21 -29.22
C GLY A 145 1.24 20.22 -30.36
N ALA A 146 0.40 21.25 -30.42
CA ALA A 146 -0.55 21.46 -31.51
C ALA A 146 0.18 21.68 -32.85
N ASN A 147 -0.41 21.16 -33.94
CA ASN A 147 0.13 21.36 -35.28
C ASN A 147 -0.02 22.82 -35.73
N GLY A 148 0.92 23.26 -36.56
CA GLY A 148 0.83 24.54 -37.27
C GLY A 148 -0.24 24.51 -38.35
N VAL A 149 -0.72 25.70 -38.72
CA VAL A 149 -1.75 25.86 -39.76
C VAL A 149 -1.10 25.84 -41.14
N ASP A 150 -1.72 25.14 -42.09
CA ASP A 150 -1.25 25.09 -43.47
C ASP A 150 -1.41 26.44 -44.19
N PRO A 151 -0.52 26.81 -45.13
CA PRO A 151 -0.59 28.07 -45.86
C PRO A 151 -1.72 28.07 -46.91
N GLY A 152 -2.29 29.26 -47.13
CA GLY A 152 -3.26 29.52 -48.20
C GLY A 152 -2.61 29.94 -49.52
N CYS A 153 -3.32 29.76 -50.65
CA CYS A 153 -2.85 30.18 -51.99
C CYS A 153 -3.24 31.61 -52.39
N THR A 154 -3.93 32.34 -51.52
CA THR A 154 -4.29 33.74 -51.74
C THR A 154 -3.21 34.65 -51.17
N TRP A 155 -2.92 34.57 -49.86
CA TRP A 155 -1.72 35.04 -49.18
C TRP A 155 -1.63 34.35 -47.81
N GLY A 156 -0.47 33.79 -47.44
CA GLY A 156 -0.28 33.18 -46.12
C GLY A 156 1.01 32.38 -45.99
N SER A 157 1.67 32.50 -44.84
CA SER A 157 2.77 31.61 -44.45
C SER A 157 2.23 30.43 -43.64
N ALA A 158 2.92 29.31 -43.70
CA ALA A 158 2.59 28.17 -42.85
C ALA A 158 2.91 28.50 -41.39
N GLY A 159 2.01 28.13 -40.49
CA GLY A 159 2.21 28.25 -39.06
C GLY A 159 3.26 27.24 -38.57
N ARG A 160 4.08 27.66 -37.60
CA ARG A 160 4.97 26.77 -36.87
C ARG A 160 4.17 25.82 -35.96
N GLY A 161 4.63 24.58 -35.83
CA GLY A 161 4.10 23.63 -34.85
C GLY A 161 4.49 24.02 -33.41
N HIS A 162 3.58 23.81 -32.47
CA HIS A 162 3.83 24.09 -31.05
C HIS A 162 4.77 23.03 -30.46
N ASN A 163 5.51 23.42 -29.43
CA ASN A 163 6.35 22.47 -28.69
C ASN A 163 5.46 21.53 -27.88
N GLY A 164 5.93 20.31 -27.64
CA GLY A 164 5.34 19.45 -26.63
C GLY A 164 5.76 19.93 -25.23
N ASP A 165 4.91 19.69 -24.25
CA ASP A 165 5.21 19.98 -22.85
C ASP A 165 6.13 18.92 -22.26
N ASN A 166 6.86 19.28 -21.20
CA ASN A 166 7.67 18.34 -20.45
C ASN A 166 6.78 17.36 -19.66
N GLY A 167 7.28 16.14 -19.45
CA GLY A 167 6.73 15.23 -18.46
C GLY A 167 6.98 15.75 -17.04
N GLY A 168 6.06 15.44 -16.14
CA GLY A 168 6.24 15.71 -14.71
C GLY A 168 7.16 14.69 -14.05
N ASP A 169 7.75 15.07 -12.92
CA ASP A 169 8.56 14.16 -12.11
C ASP A 169 7.70 13.13 -11.37
N GLY A 170 8.26 11.95 -11.13
CA GLY A 170 7.67 10.94 -10.26
C GLY A 170 7.63 11.40 -8.80
N LEU A 171 6.60 10.98 -8.08
CA LEU A 171 6.44 11.31 -6.66
C LEU A 171 7.28 10.38 -5.77
N PRO A 172 7.71 10.83 -4.58
CA PRO A 172 8.50 10.02 -3.65
C PRO A 172 7.72 8.79 -3.14
N GLY A 173 8.45 7.71 -2.89
CA GLY A 173 7.92 6.54 -2.19
C GLY A 173 7.74 6.78 -0.68
N GLY A 174 6.83 6.03 -0.07
CA GLY A 174 6.60 6.06 1.39
C GLY A 174 7.73 5.36 2.16
N ALA A 175 7.94 5.75 3.41
CA ALA A 175 8.90 5.08 4.29
C ALA A 175 8.50 3.63 4.61
N GLY A 176 9.47 2.75 4.82
CA GLY A 176 9.24 1.45 5.45
C GLY A 176 8.91 1.59 6.93
N ALA A 177 8.27 0.57 7.53
CA ALA A 177 7.86 0.62 8.93
C ALA A 177 8.99 0.26 9.91
N LEU A 178 8.83 0.67 11.16
CA LEU A 178 9.58 0.13 12.29
C LEU A 178 8.87 -1.13 12.79
N VAL A 179 9.54 -2.27 12.69
CA VAL A 179 9.00 -3.58 13.09
C VAL A 179 9.77 -4.11 14.29
N ARG A 180 9.07 -4.37 15.39
CA ARG A 180 9.60 -5.08 16.55
C ARG A 180 8.94 -6.44 16.65
N VAL A 181 9.73 -7.50 16.68
CA VAL A 181 9.24 -8.88 16.79
C VAL A 181 9.78 -9.52 18.06
N GLU A 182 8.90 -9.91 18.97
CA GLU A 182 9.20 -10.63 20.20
C GLU A 182 8.73 -12.09 20.05
N LEU A 183 9.67 -13.03 19.96
CA LEU A 183 9.39 -14.45 19.69
C LEU A 183 9.99 -15.37 20.77
N PRO A 184 9.52 -16.63 20.88
CA PRO A 184 10.13 -17.61 21.77
C PRO A 184 11.59 -17.89 21.38
N GLN A 185 12.44 -18.23 22.35
CA GLN A 185 13.83 -18.60 22.09
C GLN A 185 13.97 -19.82 21.18
N SER A 186 12.98 -20.72 21.23
CA SER A 186 12.95 -21.97 20.47
C SER A 186 12.69 -21.80 18.97
N PHE A 187 12.16 -20.65 18.52
CA PHE A 187 11.85 -20.45 17.11
C PHE A 187 13.13 -20.14 16.29
N PRO A 188 13.49 -20.90 15.24
CA PRO A 188 14.73 -20.68 14.50
C PRO A 188 14.80 -19.29 13.85
N ALA A 189 15.99 -18.67 13.83
CA ALA A 189 16.15 -17.30 13.34
C ALA A 189 16.05 -17.21 11.80
N GLU A 190 16.51 -18.26 11.12
CA GLU A 190 16.48 -18.45 9.68
C GLU A 190 15.05 -18.56 9.11
N GLN A 191 14.07 -18.87 9.96
CA GLN A 191 12.64 -18.96 9.62
C GLN A 191 11.91 -17.61 9.78
N ILE A 192 12.61 -16.54 10.17
CA ILE A 192 12.03 -15.21 10.35
C ILE A 192 12.38 -14.36 9.13
N LYS A 193 11.39 -14.04 8.29
CA LYS A 193 11.55 -13.14 7.15
C LYS A 193 10.74 -11.87 7.35
N VAL A 194 11.44 -10.74 7.41
CA VAL A 194 10.83 -9.42 7.62
C VAL A 194 11.34 -8.46 6.54
N TRP A 195 10.43 -7.91 5.74
CA TRP A 195 10.72 -6.91 4.72
C TRP A 195 10.27 -5.52 5.19
N VAL A 196 11.21 -4.59 5.29
CA VAL A 196 10.99 -3.22 5.80
C VAL A 196 11.52 -2.14 4.84
N ASP A 197 11.75 -2.47 3.58
CA ASP A 197 12.23 -1.50 2.58
C ASP A 197 11.28 -0.32 2.41
N GLY A 198 11.83 0.83 2.02
CA GLY A 198 11.04 1.96 1.55
C GLY A 198 10.30 1.62 0.26
N GLY A 199 9.21 2.33 0.02
CA GLY A 199 8.47 2.21 -1.23
C GLY A 199 9.30 2.72 -2.40
N ALA A 200 9.14 2.11 -3.57
CA ALA A 200 9.76 2.60 -4.80
C ALA A 200 9.27 4.03 -5.11
N GLY A 201 10.15 4.86 -5.67
CA GLY A 201 9.72 6.15 -6.21
C GLY A 201 8.89 5.99 -7.48
N GLY A 202 8.07 7.00 -7.78
CA GLY A 202 7.25 7.02 -8.98
C GLY A 202 8.10 7.08 -10.25
N LEU A 203 7.59 6.49 -11.33
CA LEU A 203 8.22 6.60 -12.65
C LEU A 203 8.15 8.05 -13.16
N ALA A 204 9.12 8.44 -13.98
CA ALA A 204 9.11 9.72 -14.68
C ALA A 204 7.91 9.83 -15.63
N GLY A 205 7.36 11.02 -15.77
CA GLY A 205 6.38 11.35 -16.79
C GLY A 205 7.02 11.41 -18.18
N THR A 206 6.33 10.88 -19.18
CA THR A 206 6.80 10.89 -20.58
C THR A 206 6.73 12.29 -21.16
N ALA A 207 7.70 12.65 -22.01
CA ALA A 207 7.69 13.91 -22.74
C ALA A 207 6.54 14.00 -23.77
N GLY A 208 5.96 15.19 -23.92
CA GLY A 208 5.04 15.52 -24.99
C GLY A 208 5.75 15.58 -26.34
N LYS A 209 5.08 15.07 -27.37
CA LYS A 209 5.61 15.08 -28.73
C LYS A 209 5.52 16.48 -29.34
N PRO A 210 6.45 16.85 -30.22
CA PRO A 210 6.39 18.10 -30.95
C PRO A 210 5.23 18.11 -31.96
N GLY A 211 4.51 19.23 -32.03
CA GLY A 211 3.56 19.51 -33.10
C GLY A 211 4.24 19.62 -34.45
N ARG A 212 3.58 19.14 -35.51
CA ARG A 212 4.04 19.29 -36.89
C ARG A 212 3.91 20.76 -37.31
N GLY A 213 4.83 21.26 -38.13
CA GLY A 213 4.59 22.53 -38.82
C GLY A 213 3.54 22.38 -39.93
N GLY A 214 2.96 23.49 -40.36
CA GLY A 214 2.03 23.50 -41.49
C GLY A 214 2.68 22.94 -42.75
N GLN A 215 1.96 22.15 -43.54
CA GLN A 215 2.51 21.51 -44.73
C GLN A 215 2.68 22.52 -45.86
N SER A 216 3.82 22.46 -46.58
CA SER A 216 4.04 23.30 -47.76
C SER A 216 2.95 23.06 -48.81
N LYS A 217 2.57 24.11 -49.55
CA LYS A 217 1.54 24.03 -50.59
C LYS A 217 2.01 24.62 -51.91
N GLY A 218 1.89 23.85 -52.98
CA GLY A 218 2.09 24.35 -54.35
C GLY A 218 0.87 25.15 -54.81
N CYS A 219 1.07 26.40 -55.23
CA CYS A 219 0.05 27.28 -55.81
C CYS A 219 0.37 27.57 -57.28
N LEU A 220 -0.60 28.12 -58.03
CA LEU A 220 -0.53 28.22 -59.50
C LEU A 220 0.72 28.95 -60.03
N VAL A 221 1.18 29.97 -59.31
CA VAL A 221 2.30 30.83 -59.73
C VAL A 221 3.45 30.87 -58.71
N TYR A 222 3.34 30.16 -57.58
CA TYR A 222 4.36 30.12 -56.53
C TYR A 222 4.17 28.92 -55.60
N GLN A 223 5.13 28.62 -54.73
CA GLN A 223 5.01 27.63 -53.67
C GLN A 223 5.07 28.32 -52.31
N ALA A 224 4.18 27.94 -51.39
CA ALA A 224 4.22 28.36 -50.00
C ALA A 224 5.02 27.34 -49.18
N ASP A 225 6.07 27.81 -48.52
CA ASP A 225 6.92 26.97 -47.68
C ASP A 225 6.15 26.42 -46.47
N GLY A 226 6.58 25.24 -46.02
CA GLY A 226 6.05 24.61 -44.82
C GLY A 226 6.55 25.30 -43.54
N GLY A 227 5.78 25.17 -42.48
CA GLY A 227 6.12 25.70 -41.16
C GLY A 227 7.13 24.80 -40.48
N GLU A 228 7.93 25.37 -39.58
CA GLU A 228 8.83 24.57 -38.76
C GLU A 228 8.07 23.67 -37.78
N LYS A 229 8.68 22.54 -37.43
CA LYS A 229 8.19 21.65 -36.38
C LYS A 229 8.41 22.27 -34.99
N GLY A 230 7.53 21.92 -34.06
CA GLY A 230 7.78 22.13 -32.63
C GLY A 230 8.99 21.36 -32.11
N ARG A 231 9.39 21.66 -30.88
CA ARG A 231 10.39 20.88 -30.12
C ARG A 231 9.68 19.86 -29.23
N PRO A 232 10.26 18.65 -29.04
CA PRO A 232 9.77 17.74 -28.02
C PRO A 232 9.92 18.36 -26.63
N GLY A 233 9.07 17.94 -25.70
CA GLY A 233 9.33 18.14 -24.28
C GLY A 233 10.51 17.30 -23.79
N LEU A 234 10.85 17.47 -22.52
CA LEU A 234 11.78 16.62 -21.78
C LEU A 234 11.00 15.62 -20.92
N GLU A 235 11.57 14.43 -20.71
CA GLU A 235 11.05 13.49 -19.72
C GLU A 235 11.27 14.05 -18.32
N GLY A 236 10.36 13.70 -17.40
CA GLY A 236 10.54 14.00 -15.99
C GLY A 236 11.67 13.18 -15.37
N GLN A 237 11.92 13.40 -14.09
CA GLN A 237 12.82 12.58 -13.28
C GLN A 237 12.05 11.50 -12.51
N PRO A 238 12.64 10.33 -12.25
CA PRO A 238 12.07 9.36 -11.33
C PRO A 238 11.98 9.96 -9.92
N GLY A 239 10.93 9.61 -9.20
CA GLY A 239 10.81 9.96 -7.78
C GLY A 239 11.87 9.23 -6.95
N PRO A 240 12.31 9.81 -5.82
CA PRO A 240 13.20 9.10 -4.92
C PRO A 240 12.46 7.95 -4.22
N ALA A 241 13.18 6.87 -3.94
CA ALA A 241 12.68 5.81 -3.07
C ALA A 241 12.46 6.33 -1.65
N GLY A 242 11.47 5.78 -0.96
CA GLY A 242 11.27 6.05 0.45
C GLY A 242 12.43 5.53 1.30
N PRO A 243 12.67 6.11 2.49
CA PRO A 243 13.67 5.57 3.40
C PRO A 243 13.27 4.16 3.86
N ALA A 244 14.25 3.28 4.03
CA ALA A 244 14.03 1.98 4.62
C ALA A 244 13.62 2.12 6.09
N GLY A 245 12.75 1.23 6.53
CA GLY A 245 12.42 1.03 7.93
C GLY A 245 13.51 0.21 8.65
N SER A 246 13.16 -0.34 9.81
CA SER A 246 14.09 -1.14 10.60
C SER A 246 13.37 -2.30 11.26
N VAL A 247 14.10 -3.41 11.46
CA VAL A 247 13.61 -4.57 12.19
C VAL A 247 14.41 -4.78 13.47
N THR A 248 13.71 -4.98 14.59
CA THR A 248 14.29 -5.39 15.87
C THR A 248 13.68 -6.72 16.28
N ILE A 249 14.52 -7.75 16.42
CA ILE A 249 14.08 -9.08 16.87
C ILE A 249 14.55 -9.27 18.31
N GLN A 250 13.61 -9.58 19.20
CA GLN A 250 13.85 -9.89 20.60
C GLN A 250 13.37 -11.32 20.90
N ARG A 251 14.15 -12.03 21.70
CA ARG A 251 13.80 -13.37 22.18
C ARG A 251 13.21 -13.27 23.60
N LEU A 252 12.09 -13.94 23.84
CA LEU A 252 11.37 -13.97 25.13
C LEU A 252 12.01 -14.89 26.16
#